data_AF-D6PCX1-F1
#
_entry.id   AF-D6PCX1-F1
#
_cell.length_a   1.000
_cell.length_b   1.000
_cell.length_c   1.000
_cell.angle_alpha   90.00
_cell.angle_beta   90.00
_cell.angle_gamma   90.00
#
_symmetry.space_group_name_H-M   'P 1'
#
loop_
_entity.id
_entity.type
_entity.pdbx_description
1 polymer ?
#
loop_
_entity_poly.entity_id
_entity_poly.type
_entity_poly.pdbx_seq_one_letter_code
_entity_poly.pdbx_strand_id
1 'polypeptide(L)' 'MKSLKFGVVGNPIRHSRSPEIHHHFADQQKIKISFGKYLVDEEDFENFVKDFLGLVSD' A
#
# COMPACT_ATOMS: atom_id res chain seq x y z
N MET A 1 11.18 14.67 -7.34
CA MET A 1 11.54 13.30 -6.91
C MET A 1 10.29 12.43 -6.89
N LYS A 2 10.36 11.26 -7.53
CA LYS A 2 9.28 10.27 -7.55
C LYS A 2 9.16 9.65 -6.14
N SER A 3 7.93 9.55 -5.63
CA SER A 3 7.64 8.89 -4.35
C SER A 3 7.44 7.40 -4.58
N LEU A 4 7.98 6.54 -3.71
CA LEU A 4 7.67 5.11 -3.73
C LEU A 4 6.23 4.90 -3.25
N LYS A 5 5.48 3.99 -3.86
CA LYS A 5 4.09 3.67 -3.51
C LYS A 5 4.05 2.32 -2.80
N PHE A 6 3.50 2.30 -1.59
CA PHE A 6 3.35 1.13 -0.73
C PHE A 6 1.91 1.02 -0.23
N GLY A 7 1.56 -0.13 0.33
CA GLY A 7 0.21 -0.40 0.80
C GLY A 7 0.13 -1.56 1.78
N VAL A 8 -0.86 -1.52 2.65
CA VAL A 8 -1.33 -2.69 3.41
C VAL A 8 -2.74 -3.04 2.92
N VAL A 9 -2.97 -4.34 2.68
CA VAL A 9 -4.22 -4.86 2.11
C VAL A 9 -4.81 -5.86 3.10
N GLY A 10 -6.14 -5.86 3.27
CA GLY A 10 -6.85 -6.90 4.00
C GLY A 10 -8.31 -6.57 4.28
N ASN A 11 -9.04 -7.50 4.88
CA ASN A 11 -10.40 -7.31 5.36
C ASN A 11 -10.60 -8.12 6.67
N PRO A 12 -10.80 -7.49 7.84
CA PRO A 12 -10.89 -6.05 8.09
C PRO A 12 -9.52 -5.38 8.17
N ILE A 13 -9.42 -4.12 7.71
CA ILE A 13 -8.14 -3.38 7.68
C ILE A 13 -8.10 -2.12 8.56
N ARG A 14 -9.26 -1.68 9.08
CA ARG A 14 -9.43 -0.38 9.77
C ARG A 14 -8.37 -0.13 10.85
N HIS A 15 -8.10 -1.13 11.69
CA HIS A 15 -7.20 -1.02 12.84
C HIS A 15 -5.72 -1.25 12.52
N SER A 16 -5.35 -1.55 11.28
CA SER A 16 -3.93 -1.74 10.93
C SER A 16 -3.14 -0.47 11.22
N ARG A 17 -2.04 -0.63 11.95
CA ARG A 17 -1.08 0.45 12.28
C ARG A 17 0.08 0.54 11.28
N SER A 18 0.04 -0.25 10.21
CA SER A 18 1.10 -0.31 9.22
C SER A 18 1.37 1.07 8.56
N PRO A 19 0.35 1.89 8.19
CA PRO A 19 0.62 3.20 7.61
C PRO A 19 1.46 4.08 8.54
N GLU A 20 1.12 4.15 9.82
CA GLU A 20 1.84 4.95 10.81
C GLU A 20 3.28 4.46 11.00
N ILE A 21 3.47 3.14 11.16
CA ILE A 21 4.80 2.54 11.36
C ILE A 21 5.71 2.79 10.14
N HIS A 22 5.20 2.61 8.93
CA HIS A 22 5.99 2.78 7.71
C HIS A 22 6.27 4.25 7.38
N HIS A 23 5.34 5.17 7.69
CA HIS A 23 5.61 6.61 7.60
C HIS A 23 6.74 7.02 8.55
N HIS A 24 6.68 6.61 9.82
CA HIS A 24 7.75 6.90 10.78
C HIS A 24 9.11 6.33 10.34
N PHE A 25 9.15 5.11 9.83
CA PHE A 25 10.36 4.53 9.28
C PHE A 25 10.91 5.33 8.09
N ALA A 26 10.04 5.71 7.15
CA ALA A 26 10.43 6.48 5.97
C ALA A 26 10.99 7.86 6.34
N ASP A 27 10.39 8.53 7.33
CA ASP A 27 10.87 9.80 7.86
C ASP A 27 12.27 9.67 8.48
N GLN A 28 12.51 8.62 9.28
CA GLN A 28 13.82 8.32 9.88
C GLN A 28 14.90 8.09 8.82
N GLN A 29 14.55 7.41 7.72
CA GLN A 29 15.47 7.08 6.63
C GLN A 29 15.53 8.15 5.54
N LYS A 30 14.77 9.25 5.67
CA LYS A 30 14.63 10.30 4.64
C LYS A 30 14.20 9.75 3.28
N ILE A 31 13.35 8.71 3.29
CA ILE A 31 12.78 8.09 2.09
C ILE A 31 11.41 8.71 1.82
N LYS A 32 11.16 9.16 0.59
CA LYS A 32 9.84 9.70 0.21
C LYS A 32 8.90 8.56 -0.20
N ILE A 33 7.85 8.33 0.60
CA ILE A 33 6.85 7.29 0.34
C ILE A 33 5.42 7.84 0.32
N SER A 34 4.54 7.12 -0.38
CA SER A 34 3.09 7.15 -0.23
C SER A 34 2.67 5.77 0.28
N PHE A 35 1.90 5.71 1.36
CA PHE A 35 1.49 4.45 1.97
C PHE A 35 -0.04 4.40 2.12
N GLY A 36 -0.68 3.46 1.42
CA GLY A 36 -2.13 3.29 1.45
C GLY A 36 -2.61 2.18 2.40
N LYS A 37 -3.87 2.28 2.81
CA LYS A 37 -4.61 1.22 3.51
C LYS A 37 -5.77 0.80 2.62
N TYR A 38 -5.81 -0.47 2.23
CA TYR A 38 -6.73 -0.99 1.22
C TYR A 38 -7.61 -2.09 1.82
N LEU A 39 -8.92 -1.84 1.84
CA LEU A 39 -9.93 -2.85 2.15
C LEU A 39 -10.22 -3.61 0.85
N VAL A 40 -9.88 -4.89 0.81
CA VAL A 40 -10.02 -5.73 -0.40
C VAL A 40 -10.51 -7.10 0.05
N ASP A 41 -11.55 -7.58 -0.62
CA ASP A 41 -12.08 -8.93 -0.43
C ASP A 41 -11.19 -9.98 -1.12
N GLU A 42 -11.29 -11.24 -0.70
CA GLU A 42 -10.38 -12.29 -1.16
C GLU A 42 -10.47 -12.51 -2.68
N GLU A 43 -11.70 -12.46 -3.20
CA GLU A 43 -12.01 -12.58 -4.63
C GLU A 43 -11.39 -11.48 -5.50
N ASP A 44 -11.16 -10.30 -4.94
CA ASP A 44 -10.66 -9.12 -5.66
C ASP A 44 -9.15 -8.91 -5.51
N PHE A 45 -8.48 -9.69 -4.64
CA PHE A 45 -7.08 -9.47 -4.27
C PHE A 45 -6.14 -9.54 -5.48
N GLU A 46 -6.32 -10.51 -6.38
CA GLU A 46 -5.46 -10.68 -7.55
C GLU A 46 -5.56 -9.47 -8.49
N ASN A 47 -6.77 -8.99 -8.77
CA ASN A 47 -7.01 -7.82 -9.62
C ASN A 47 -6.43 -6.57 -8.97
N PHE A 48 -6.65 -6.40 -7.65
CA PHE A 48 -6.07 -5.30 -6.90
C PHE A 48 -4.54 -5.27 -7.02
N VAL A 49 -3.83 -6.41 -6.89
CA VAL A 49 -2.37 -6.45 -6.99
C VAL A 49 -1.90 -6.08 -8.40
N LYS A 50 -2.57 -6.58 -9.43
CA LYS A 50 -2.26 -6.23 -10.84
C LYS A 50 -2.39 -4.73 -11.07
N ASP A 51 -3.49 -4.12 -10.63
CA ASP A 51 -3.73 -2.69 -10.76
C ASP A 51 -2.75 -1.86 -9.90
N PHE A 52 -2.48 -2.29 -8.67
CA PHE A 52 -1.60 -1.58 -7.74
C PHE A 52 -0.17 -1.48 -8.27
N LEU A 53 0.33 -2.57 -8.85
CA LEU A 53 1.68 -2.67 -9.42
C LEU A 53 1.76 -2.18 -10.88
N GLY A 54 0.63 -1.89 -11.52
CA GLY A 54 0.57 -1.50 -12.94
C GLY A 54 0.96 -2.64 -13.89
N LEU A 55 0.61 -3.88 -13.53
CA LEU A 55 0.88 -5.09 -14.33
C LEU A 55 -0.17 -5.34 -15.42
N VAL A 56 -1.25 -4.56 -15.44
CA VAL A 56 -2.22 -4.55 -16.54
C VAL A 56 -1.70 -3.56 -17.59
N SER A 57 -1.07 -4.09 -18.62
CA SER A 57 -0.88 -3.39 -19.89
C SER A 57 -2.17 -3.52 -20.71
N ASP A 58 -2.54 -2.47 -21.45
CA ASP A 58 -3.59 -2.54 -22.49
C ASP A 58 -3.40 -3.73 -23.44
#